data_AF-A0A2M7WSX6-F1
#
_entry.id   AF-A0A2M7WSX6-F1
#
_cell.length_a   1.000
_cell.length_b   1.000
_cell.length_c   1.000
_cell.angle_alpha   90.00
_cell.angle_beta   90.00
_cell.angle_gamma   90.00
#
_symmetry.space_group_name_H-M   'P 1'
#
loop_
_entity.id
_entity.type
_entity.pdbx_description
1 polymer ?
#
loop_
_entity_poly.entity_id
_entity_poly.type
_entity_poly.pdbx_seq_one_letter_code
_entity_poly.pdbx_strand_id
1 'polypeptide(L)'
;MKLKTKFRILEFVIFGIFSNLADNLLTLYFFGDQPFGWRIVALALIFVIPFAIIEELIVDHPKFWLKFCKVCGLKINPHAETI
;
A
#
# COMPACT_ATOMS: atom_id res chain seq x y z
N MET A 1 8.72 11.07 15.26
CA MET A 1 9.34 9.75 15.55
C MET A 1 10.52 9.54 14.61
N LYS A 2 11.75 9.52 15.15
CA LYS A 2 13.02 9.34 14.41
C LYS A 2 13.52 7.88 14.46
N LEU A 3 12.62 6.90 14.33
CA LEU A 3 13.02 5.49 14.23
C LEU A 3 13.11 5.09 12.75
N LYS A 4 14.28 5.41 12.20
CA LYS A 4 15.02 4.74 11.13
C LYS A 4 14.28 4.51 9.79
N THR A 5 14.44 5.46 8.87
CA THR A 5 14.07 5.41 7.44
C THR A 5 14.34 4.06 6.74
N LYS A 6 15.35 3.30 7.17
CA LYS A 6 15.65 1.96 6.63
C LYS A 6 14.57 0.90 6.92
N PHE A 7 13.91 0.96 8.07
CA PHE A 7 12.80 0.06 8.39
C PHE A 7 11.56 0.38 7.57
N ARG A 8 11.27 1.66 7.33
CA ARG A 8 10.18 2.09 6.43
C ARG A 8 10.39 1.64 4.99
N ILE A 9 11.62 1.74 4.46
CA ILE A 9 11.90 1.24 3.11
C ILE A 9 11.72 -0.28 3.05
N LEU A 10 12.10 -1.00 4.10
CA LEU A 10 11.90 -2.46 4.16
C LEU A 10 10.41 -2.82 4.22
N GLU A 11 9.64 -2.09 5.01
CA GLU A 11 8.18 -2.22 5.13
C GLU A 11 7.49 -1.94 3.79
N PHE A 12 7.88 -0.85 3.11
CA PHE A 12 7.45 -0.53 1.75
C PHE A 12 7.75 -1.65 0.74
N VAL A 13 8.96 -2.23 0.78
CA VAL A 13 9.34 -3.29 -0.17
C VAL A 13 8.61 -4.60 0.12
N ILE A 14 8.49 -4.99 1.39
CA ILE A 14 7.86 -6.26 1.77
C ILE A 14 6.34 -6.18 1.66
N PHE A 15 5.71 -5.19 2.30
CA PHE A 15 4.25 -5.09 2.32
C PHE A 15 3.74 -4.36 1.08
N GLY A 16 4.33 -3.21 0.74
CA GLY A 16 3.87 -2.42 -0.41
C GLY A 16 4.08 -3.12 -1.76
N ILE A 17 5.25 -3.75 -1.98
CA ILE A 17 5.56 -4.37 -3.28
C ILE A 17 5.34 -5.89 -3.24
N PHE A 18 6.00 -6.60 -2.32
CA PHE A 18 6.00 -8.07 -2.36
C PHE A 18 4.64 -8.68 -2.02
N SER A 19 3.95 -8.21 -0.98
CA SER A 19 2.59 -8.68 -0.64
C SER A 19 1.61 -8.40 -1.78
N ASN A 20 1.61 -7.17 -2.30
CA ASN A 20 0.75 -6.80 -3.44
C ASN A 20 1.03 -7.64 -4.69
N LEU A 21 2.29 -7.91 -5.01
CA LEU A 21 2.62 -8.77 -6.14
C LEU A 21 2.14 -10.21 -5.91
N ALA A 22 2.36 -10.75 -4.71
CA ALA A 22 1.91 -12.08 -4.36
C ALA A 22 0.38 -12.19 -4.49
N ASP A 23 -0.38 -11.26 -3.91
CA ASP A 23 -1.84 -11.27 -3.97
C ASP A 23 -2.38 -11.11 -5.40
N ASN A 24 -1.77 -10.24 -6.21
CA ASN A 24 -2.16 -10.10 -7.62
C ASN A 24 -1.90 -11.39 -8.41
N LEU A 25 -0.72 -12.00 -8.23
CA LEU A 25 -0.39 -13.25 -8.92
C LEU A 25 -1.26 -14.41 -8.44
N LEU A 26 -1.55 -14.48 -7.14
CA LEU A 26 -2.42 -15.49 -6.55
C LEU A 26 -3.85 -15.35 -7.12
N THR A 27 -4.34 -14.11 -7.20
CA THR A 27 -5.66 -13.80 -7.77
C THR A 27 -5.73 -14.20 -9.23
N LEU A 28 -4.71 -13.87 -10.02
CA LEU A 28 -4.65 -14.24 -11.44
C LEU A 28 -4.47 -15.74 -11.64
N TYR A 29 -3.83 -16.45 -10.70
CA TYR A 29 -3.70 -17.90 -10.76
C TYR A 29 -5.02 -18.62 -10.45
N PHE A 30 -5.76 -18.17 -9.43
CA PHE A 30 -7.00 -18.84 -9.02
C PHE A 30 -8.23 -18.41 -9.81
N PHE A 31 -8.28 -17.14 -10.24
CA PHE A 31 -9.47 -16.54 -10.86
C PHE A 31 -9.23 -16.07 -12.30
N GLY A 32 -8.00 -16.16 -12.81
CA GLY A 32 -7.68 -15.74 -14.16
C GLY A 32 -7.91 -16.86 -15.18
N ASP A 33 -8.61 -16.52 -16.27
CA ASP A 33 -8.81 -17.44 -17.41
C ASP A 33 -7.62 -17.47 -18.39
N GLN A 34 -6.55 -16.73 -18.10
CA GLN A 34 -5.36 -16.63 -18.95
C GLN A 34 -4.25 -17.57 -18.48
N PRO A 35 -3.52 -18.24 -19.40
CA PRO A 35 -2.42 -19.10 -19.02
C PRO A 35 -1.34 -18.31 -18.27
N PHE A 36 -0.98 -18.81 -17.08
CA PHE A 36 0.04 -18.18 -16.25
C PHE A 36 1.39 -18.17 -16.99
N GLY A 37 2.02 -16.99 -17.09
CA GLY A 37 3.26 -16.85 -17.84
C GLY A 37 3.95 -15.51 -17.57
N TRP A 38 5.16 -15.35 -18.10
CA TRP A 38 6.01 -14.18 -17.83
C TRP A 38 5.38 -12.84 -18.21
N ARG A 39 4.49 -12.82 -19.20
CA ARG A 39 3.72 -11.62 -19.57
C ARG A 39 2.81 -11.14 -18.43
N ILE A 40 2.18 -12.07 -17.72
CA ILE A 40 1.28 -11.75 -16.60
C ILE A 40 2.07 -11.21 -15.42
N VAL A 41 3.23 -11.81 -15.12
CA VAL A 41 4.12 -11.32 -14.06
C VAL A 41 4.62 -9.90 -14.35
N ALA A 42 5.02 -9.63 -15.60
CA ALA A 42 5.44 -8.29 -16.01
C ALA A 42 4.30 -7.26 -15.89
N LEU A 43 3.08 -7.62 -16.30
CA LEU A 43 1.90 -6.76 -16.13
C LEU A 43 1.61 -6.49 -14.65
N ALA A 44 1.61 -7.53 -13.82
CA ALA A 44 1.38 -7.38 -12.38
C ALA A 44 2.41 -6.43 -11.76
N LEU A 45 3.69 -6.56 -12.10
CA LEU A 45 4.75 -5.65 -11.62
C LEU A 45 4.51 -4.19 -12.04
N ILE A 46 4.06 -3.94 -13.28
CA ILE A 46 3.75 -2.59 -13.77
C ILE A 46 2.65 -1.91 -12.93
N PHE A 47 1.67 -2.68 -12.44
CA PHE A 47 0.62 -2.15 -11.58
C PHE A 47 1.03 -2.06 -10.12
N VAL A 48 1.72 -3.07 -9.59
CA VAL A 48 2.11 -3.13 -8.17
C VAL A 48 2.96 -1.94 -7.77
N ILE A 49 3.92 -1.52 -8.60
CA ILE A 49 4.83 -0.42 -8.27
C ILE A 49 4.10 0.92 -8.02
N PRO A 50 3.24 1.43 -8.92
CA PRO A 50 2.51 2.67 -8.66
C PRO A 50 1.52 2.53 -7.51
N PHE A 51 0.88 1.37 -7.32
CA PHE A 51 -0.02 1.14 -6.18
C PHE A 51 0.74 1.17 -4.85
N ALA A 52 1.89 0.50 -4.75
CA ALA A 52 2.73 0.52 -3.57
C ALA A 52 3.14 1.95 -3.18
N ILE A 53 3.52 2.78 -4.16
CA ILE A 53 3.90 4.19 -3.92
C ILE A 53 2.70 4.98 -3.39
N ILE A 54 1.50 4.75 -3.93
CA ILE A 54 0.28 5.39 -3.47
C ILE A 54 -0.05 4.95 -2.04
N GLU A 55 0.09 3.66 -1.71
CA GLU A 55 -0.14 3.13 -0.37
C GLU A 55 0.82 3.75 0.66
N GLU A 56 2.12 3.84 0.36
CA GLU A 56 3.09 4.53 1.24
C GLU A 56 2.70 6.00 1.47
N LEU A 57 2.20 6.68 0.43
CA LEU A 57 1.84 8.09 0.50
C LEU A 57 0.53 8.33 1.25
N ILE A 58 -0.44 7.41 1.13
CA ILE A 58 -1.78 7.55 1.69
C ILE A 58 -1.88 6.90 3.07
N VAL A 59 -1.51 5.61 3.17
CA VAL A 59 -1.70 4.78 4.36
C VAL A 59 -0.66 5.13 5.43
N ASP A 60 0.62 5.18 5.04
CA ASP A 60 1.73 5.36 5.98
C ASP A 60 2.08 6.82 6.29
N HIS A 61 1.39 7.77 5.65
CA HIS A 61 1.59 9.18 5.92
C HIS A 61 0.48 9.70 6.83
N PRO A 62 0.67 9.79 8.17
CA PRO A 62 -0.37 10.25 9.11
C PRO A 62 -0.82 11.70 8.83
N LYS A 63 0.05 12.49 8.18
CA LYS A 63 -0.29 13.85 7.73
C LYS A 63 -1.26 13.85 6.55
N PHE A 64 -1.32 12.80 5.73
CA PHE A 64 -2.28 12.67 4.64
C PHE A 64 -3.70 12.64 5.21
N TRP A 65 -3.97 11.72 6.14
CA TRP A 65 -5.27 11.63 6.82
C TRP A 65 -5.63 12.91 7.59
N LEU A 66 -4.68 13.52 8.30
CA LEU A 66 -4.92 14.82 8.96
C LEU A 66 -5.31 15.93 7.98
N LYS A 67 -4.70 15.98 6.79
CA LYS A 67 -5.00 17.00 5.77
C LYS A 67 -6.32 16.68 5.07
N PHE A 68 -6.57 15.42 4.76
CA PHE A 68 -7.80 14.94 4.14
C PHE A 68 -9.01 15.19 5.05
N CYS A 69 -8.95 14.79 6.32
CA CYS A 69 -10.03 15.03 7.29
C CYS A 69 -10.31 16.52 7.52
N LYS A 70 -9.29 17.38 7.51
CA LYS A 70 -9.48 18.84 7.54
C LYS A 70 -10.24 19.37 6.32
N VAL A 71 -9.92 18.87 5.13
CA VAL A 71 -10.63 19.24 3.88
C VAL A 71 -12.08 18.74 3.92
N CYS A 72 -12.33 17.56 4.48
CA CYS A 72 -13.67 17.00 4.67
C CYS A 72 -14.45 17.60 5.86
N GLY A 73 -13.91 18.60 6.58
CA GLY A 73 -14.61 19.25 7.69
C GLY A 73 -14.73 18.42 8.97
N LEU A 74 -14.01 17.30 9.07
CA LEU A 74 -14.03 16.42 10.25
C LEU A 74 -13.08 16.94 11.33
N LYS A 75 -13.63 17.21 12.53
CA LYS A 75 -12.85 17.48 13.75
C LYS A 75 -12.31 16.14 14.28
N ILE A 76 -11.05 15.84 14.02
CA ILE A 76 -10.39 14.69 14.65
C ILE A 76 -10.18 15.03 16.14
N ASN A 77 -10.81 14.27 17.04
CA ASN A 77 -10.61 14.39 18.47
C ASN A 77 -9.35 13.60 18.87
N PRO A 78 -8.26 14.25 19.31
CA PRO A 78 -6.99 13.57 19.60
C PRO A 78 -7.03 12.63 20.83
N HIS A 79 -8.17 12.51 21.52
CA HIS A 79 -8.34 11.67 22.71
C HIS A 79 -9.15 10.37 22.49
N ALA A 80 -9.48 10.01 21.25
CA ALA A 80 -10.33 8.83 20.99
C ALA A 80 -9.64 7.47 21.22
N GLU A 81 -8.33 7.44 21.44
CA GLU A 81 -7.55 6.20 21.67
C GLU A 81 -7.16 6.05 23.15
N THR A 82 -8.15 5.90 24.03
CA THR A 82 -7.93 5.34 25.38
C THR A 82 -9.06 4.37 25.71
N ILE A 83 -9.01 3.18 25.13
CA ILE A 83 -9.58 1.94 25.68
C ILE A 83 -8.61 0.81 25.34
#